data_AF-A0A8H5IPX5-F1
#
_entry.id   AF-A0A8H5IPX5-F1
#
_cell.length_a   1.000
_cell.length_b   1.000
_cell.length_c   1.000
_cell.angle_alpha   90.00
_cell.angle_beta   90.00
_cell.angle_gamma   90.00
#
_symmetry.space_group_name_H-M   'P 1'
#
loop_
_entity.id
_entity.type
_entity.pdbx_description
1 polymer ?
#
loop_
_entity_poly.entity_id
_entity_poly.type
_entity_poly.pdbx_seq_one_letter_code
_entity_poly.pdbx_strand_id
1 'polypeptide(L)'
;MRSLLLFPLLAASAMAKKLLYRNTFNSTDAISDWVAEGPVKATVSNNTLELAAPGDFVYWVPEVFPERIRITWEFSPIEEPGLAIFFFGAAAAKDGGSIFNKDLKPRNGSYPQYHSSD
;
A
#
# COMPACT_ATOMS: atom_id res chain seq x y z
N MET A 1 -40.31 -39.58 -23.14
CA MET A 1 -39.66 -38.89 -21.99
C MET A 1 -38.15 -39.01 -22.13
N ARG A 2 -37.45 -37.90 -22.40
CA ARG A 2 -36.10 -37.57 -21.90
C ARG A 2 -35.67 -36.26 -22.55
N SER A 3 -35.97 -35.16 -21.86
CA SER A 3 -35.45 -33.83 -22.18
C SER A 3 -33.97 -33.83 -21.81
N LEU A 4 -33.09 -33.61 -22.79
CA LEU A 4 -31.66 -33.46 -22.56
C LEU A 4 -31.41 -31.98 -22.23
N LEU A 5 -31.37 -31.67 -20.95
CA LEU A 5 -30.99 -30.34 -20.46
C LEU A 5 -29.50 -30.14 -20.72
N LEU A 6 -29.19 -29.30 -21.71
CA LEU A 6 -27.85 -28.79 -21.94
C LEU A 6 -27.55 -27.73 -20.88
N PHE A 7 -26.81 -28.09 -19.83
CA PHE A 7 -26.28 -27.12 -18.88
C PHE A 7 -25.15 -26.33 -19.54
N PRO A 8 -25.19 -24.99 -19.57
CA PRO A 8 -24.05 -24.21 -20.01
C PRO A 8 -22.97 -24.34 -18.93
N LEU A 9 -21.84 -24.95 -19.29
CA LEU A 9 -20.64 -24.93 -18.47
C LEU A 9 -20.12 -23.49 -18.51
N LEU A 10 -20.49 -22.67 -17.52
CA LEU A 10 -19.88 -21.37 -17.32
C LEU A 10 -18.42 -21.63 -16.90
N ALA A 11 -17.51 -21.63 -17.87
CA ALA A 11 -16.09 -21.65 -17.59
C ALA A 11 -15.76 -20.36 -16.82
N ALA A 12 -15.59 -20.47 -15.51
CA ALA A 12 -15.03 -19.39 -14.71
C ALA A 12 -13.63 -19.12 -15.24
N SER A 13 -13.46 -18.02 -15.98
CA SER A 13 -12.15 -17.53 -16.39
C SER A 13 -11.38 -17.15 -15.13
N ALA A 14 -10.47 -18.03 -14.69
CA ALA A 14 -9.47 -17.68 -13.70
C ALA A 14 -8.53 -16.67 -14.36
N MET A 15 -8.79 -15.38 -14.18
CA MET A 15 -7.87 -14.31 -14.60
C MET A 15 -6.47 -14.64 -14.06
N ALA A 16 -5.51 -14.84 -14.97
CA ALA A 16 -4.12 -15.09 -14.61
C ALA A 16 -3.61 -13.92 -13.76
N LYS A 17 -3.18 -14.20 -12.53
CA LYS A 17 -2.64 -13.18 -11.63
C LYS A 17 -1.25 -12.78 -12.13
N LYS A 18 -1.08 -11.51 -12.50
CA LYS A 18 0.24 -10.93 -12.80
C LYS A 18 0.81 -10.33 -11.52
N LEU A 19 2.06 -10.69 -11.18
CA LEU A 19 2.80 -10.00 -10.12
C LEU A 19 3.19 -8.60 -10.63
N LEU A 20 2.72 -7.56 -9.95
CA LEU A 20 3.03 -6.17 -10.31
C LEU A 20 4.24 -5.64 -9.56
N TYR A 21 4.37 -5.99 -8.27
CA TYR A 21 5.44 -5.53 -7.40
C TYR A 21 5.66 -6.54 -6.29
N ARG A 22 6.92 -6.66 -5.86
CA ARG A 22 7.30 -7.47 -4.70
C ARG A 22 8.51 -6.82 -4.05
N ASN A 23 8.39 -6.56 -2.76
CA ASN A 23 9.51 -6.20 -1.91
C ASN A 23 9.74 -7.32 -0.89
N THR A 24 10.97 -7.82 -0.80
CA THR A 24 11.35 -8.91 0.13
C THR A 24 12.25 -8.42 1.26
N PHE A 25 12.46 -7.10 1.37
CA PHE A 25 13.28 -6.45 2.38
C PHE A 25 14.65 -7.13 2.58
N ASN A 26 15.31 -7.47 1.47
CA ASN A 26 16.59 -8.20 1.49
C ASN A 26 17.77 -7.35 1.99
N SER A 27 17.63 -6.03 1.95
CA SER A 27 18.63 -5.05 2.38
C SER A 27 17.95 -3.69 2.57
N THR A 28 18.67 -2.72 3.14
CA THR A 28 18.20 -1.33 3.30
C THR A 28 17.90 -0.64 1.96
N ASP A 29 18.53 -1.08 0.86
CA ASP A 29 18.29 -0.52 -0.47
C ASP A 29 16.84 -0.74 -0.94
N ALA A 30 16.18 -1.78 -0.39
CA ALA A 30 14.79 -2.12 -0.70
C ALA A 30 13.78 -1.03 -0.29
N ILE A 31 14.18 -0.07 0.54
CA ILE A 31 13.34 1.06 0.98
C ILE A 31 14.01 2.42 0.70
N SER A 32 15.07 2.44 -0.12
CA SER A 32 15.91 3.61 -0.33
C SER A 32 15.20 4.78 -1.01
N ASP A 33 14.14 4.49 -1.76
CA ASP A 33 13.31 5.44 -2.51
C ASP A 33 11.93 5.67 -1.87
N TRP A 34 11.64 5.02 -0.74
CA TRP A 34 10.39 5.21 -0.02
C TRP A 34 10.35 6.59 0.65
N VAL A 35 9.15 7.18 0.66
CA VAL A 35 8.95 8.57 1.09
C VAL A 35 8.36 8.59 2.50
N ALA A 36 9.10 9.19 3.44
CA ALA A 36 8.69 9.36 4.82
C ALA A 36 7.97 10.69 5.04
N GLU A 37 6.79 10.63 5.67
CA GLU A 37 6.04 11.79 6.16
C GLU A 37 5.83 11.63 7.67
N GLY A 38 6.65 12.31 8.47
CA GLY A 38 6.69 12.17 9.93
C GLY A 38 7.99 11.51 10.43
N PRO A 39 8.12 11.27 11.74
CA PRO A 39 9.38 10.88 12.38
C PRO A 39 9.64 9.35 12.33
N VAL A 40 9.28 8.69 11.24
CA VAL A 40 9.44 7.24 11.09
C VAL A 40 10.91 6.84 11.03
N LYS A 41 11.28 5.85 11.84
CA LYS A 41 12.51 5.09 11.73
C LYS A 41 12.19 3.75 11.08
N ALA A 42 12.69 3.57 9.85
CA ALA A 42 12.55 2.33 9.09
C ALA A 42 13.88 1.57 9.11
N THR A 43 13.84 0.30 9.52
CA THR A 43 15.02 -0.58 9.54
C THR A 43 14.70 -1.87 8.81
N VAL A 44 15.60 -2.29 7.92
CA VAL A 44 15.49 -3.59 7.24
C VAL A 44 16.47 -4.57 7.86
N SER A 45 15.97 -5.67 8.39
CA SER A 45 16.79 -6.77 8.90
C SER A 45 16.06 -8.10 8.74
N ASN A 46 16.80 -9.20 8.48
CA ASN A 46 16.24 -10.55 8.36
C ASN A 46 14.98 -10.63 7.45
N ASN A 47 15.04 -10.01 6.26
CA ASN A 47 13.92 -9.98 5.31
C ASN A 47 12.63 -9.31 5.84
N THR A 48 12.77 -8.44 6.84
CA THR A 48 11.65 -7.77 7.51
C THR A 48 11.90 -6.27 7.55
N LEU A 49 10.86 -5.50 7.27
CA LEU A 49 10.81 -4.06 7.53
C LEU A 49 10.24 -3.83 8.93
N GLU A 50 11.06 -3.24 9.80
CA GLU A 50 10.65 -2.77 11.11
C GLU A 50 10.40 -1.26 11.05
N LEU A 51 9.26 -0.82 11.60
CA LEU A 51 8.86 0.57 11.66
C LEU A 51 8.64 0.98 13.11
N ALA A 52 9.29 2.06 13.53
CA ALA A 52 9.12 2.66 14.85
C ALA A 52 9.09 4.18 14.73
N ALA A 53 8.32 4.86 15.58
CA ALA A 53 8.27 6.32 15.59
C ALA A 53 7.86 6.85 16.96
N PRO A 54 8.35 8.03 17.37
CA PRO A 54 7.89 8.72 18.57
C PRO A 54 6.52 9.44 18.39
N GLY A 55 5.88 9.33 17.22
CA GLY A 55 4.60 9.94 16.88
C GLY A 55 4.07 9.44 15.53
N ASP A 56 2.94 10.00 15.09
CA ASP A 56 2.26 9.58 13.86
C ASP A 56 3.13 9.78 12.61
N PHE A 57 3.04 8.83 11.68
CA PHE A 57 3.76 8.88 10.42
C PHE A 57 2.98 8.18 9.30
N VAL A 58 3.36 8.48 8.06
CA VAL A 58 3.03 7.65 6.89
C VAL A 58 4.32 7.40 6.11
N TYR A 59 4.50 6.15 5.67
CA TYR A 59 5.68 5.74 4.90
C TYR A 59 5.24 5.13 3.58
N TRP A 60 5.51 5.84 2.50
CA TRP A 60 4.94 5.55 1.19
C TRP A 60 5.93 4.80 0.29
N VAL A 61 5.41 3.77 -0.38
CA VAL A 61 6.05 3.21 -1.58
C VAL A 61 5.86 4.23 -2.72
N PRO A 62 6.91 4.61 -3.48
CA PRO A 62 6.80 5.64 -4.51
C PRO A 62 6.09 5.16 -5.78
N GLU A 63 5.92 3.84 -5.92
CA GLU A 63 5.29 3.19 -7.07
C GLU A 63 3.80 3.52 -7.19
N VAL A 64 3.37 3.83 -8.42
CA VAL A 64 1.95 4.04 -8.75
C VAL A 64 1.35 2.74 -9.24
N PHE A 65 0.42 2.19 -8.44
CA PHE A 65 -0.26 0.94 -8.78
C PHE A 65 -1.56 1.20 -9.56
N PRO A 66 -1.91 0.33 -10.53
CA PRO A 66 -3.18 0.42 -11.24
C PRO A 66 -4.36 0.04 -10.33
N GLU A 67 -5.57 0.27 -10.81
CA GLU A 67 -6.79 -0.24 -10.16
C GLU A 67 -6.90 -1.78 -10.22
N ARG A 68 -7.83 -2.33 -9.42
CA ARG A 68 -8.20 -3.77 -9.42
C ARG A 68 -7.04 -4.70 -9.08
N ILE A 69 -6.19 -4.28 -8.16
CA ILE A 69 -5.06 -5.06 -7.63
C ILE A 69 -5.45 -5.85 -6.38
N ARG A 70 -4.61 -6.83 -6.05
CA ARG A 70 -4.59 -7.51 -4.76
C ARG A 70 -3.27 -7.22 -4.09
N ILE A 71 -3.33 -6.69 -2.87
CA ILE A 71 -2.17 -6.42 -2.04
C ILE A 71 -2.16 -7.45 -0.91
N THR A 72 -0.99 -8.01 -0.64
CA THR A 72 -0.78 -8.98 0.44
C THR A 72 0.51 -8.62 1.16
N TRP A 73 0.50 -8.64 2.48
CA TRP A 73 1.66 -8.47 3.33
C TRP A 73 1.49 -9.27 4.62
N GLU A 74 2.61 -9.56 5.28
CA GLU A 74 2.62 -10.11 6.63
C GLU A 74 2.80 -8.96 7.62
N PHE A 75 2.10 -9.01 8.74
CA PHE A 75 2.13 -7.96 9.77
C PHE A 75 2.30 -8.58 11.15
N SER A 76 3.26 -8.06 11.93
CA SER A 76 3.52 -8.50 13.30
C SER A 76 3.68 -7.27 14.19
N PRO A 77 2.73 -6.98 15.11
CA PRO A 77 2.93 -5.94 16.11
C PRO A 77 4.07 -6.34 17.05
N ILE A 78 4.96 -5.40 17.37
CA ILE A 78 6.13 -5.63 18.25
C ILE A 78 5.89 -5.02 19.64
N GLU A 79 5.37 -3.80 19.69
CA GLU A 79 5.09 -3.06 20.92
C GLU A 79 3.73 -2.36 20.85
N GLU A 80 3.09 -2.22 22.01
CA GLU A 80 1.81 -1.52 22.21
C GLU A 80 1.94 -0.50 23.35
N PRO A 81 1.14 0.59 23.37
CA PRO A 81 0.00 0.89 22.51
C PRO A 81 0.37 1.37 21.10
N GLY A 82 -0.50 1.14 20.13
CA GLY A 82 -0.32 1.62 18.76
C GLY A 82 -1.52 1.37 17.85
N LEU A 83 -1.53 2.00 16.68
CA LEU A 83 -2.53 1.81 15.63
C LEU A 83 -1.84 1.82 14.26
N ALA A 84 -2.17 0.85 13.42
CA ALA A 84 -1.64 0.74 12.06
C ALA A 84 -2.76 0.93 11.03
N ILE A 85 -2.50 1.77 10.02
CA ILE A 85 -3.40 2.02 8.88
C ILE A 85 -2.62 1.69 7.61
N PHE A 86 -3.32 1.08 6.65
CA PHE A 86 -2.79 0.85 5.31
C PHE A 86 -3.56 1.70 4.29
N PHE A 87 -2.91 2.72 3.75
CA PHE A 87 -3.47 3.56 2.68
C PHE A 87 -3.24 2.91 1.31
N PHE A 88 -4.26 2.95 0.45
CA PHE A 88 -4.20 2.48 -0.94
C PHE A 88 -5.16 3.30 -1.81
N GLY A 89 -4.93 3.32 -3.12
CA GLY A 89 -5.73 4.15 -4.04
C GLY A 89 -5.62 5.65 -3.75
N ALA A 90 -4.53 6.07 -3.09
CA ALA A 90 -4.28 7.47 -2.78
C ALA A 90 -3.93 8.23 -4.06
N ALA A 91 -4.62 9.34 -4.28
CA ALA A 91 -4.43 10.22 -5.42
C ALA A 91 -4.68 11.67 -5.00
N ALA A 92 -4.07 12.63 -5.71
CA ALA A 92 -4.33 14.04 -5.50
C ALA A 92 -5.80 14.37 -5.78
N ALA A 93 -6.48 15.09 -4.87
CA ALA A 93 -7.92 15.33 -5.03
C ALA A 93 -8.27 16.21 -6.23
N LYS A 94 -7.35 17.09 -6.64
CA LYS A 94 -7.54 18.04 -7.74
C LYS A 94 -7.67 17.37 -9.11
N ASP A 95 -6.82 16.39 -9.41
CA ASP A 95 -6.67 15.83 -10.76
C ASP A 95 -6.54 14.30 -10.80
N GLY A 96 -6.59 13.62 -9.65
CA GLY A 96 -6.36 12.18 -9.54
C GLY A 96 -4.90 11.78 -9.80
N GLY A 97 -3.97 12.75 -9.81
CA GLY A 97 -2.56 12.55 -10.05
C GLY A 97 -1.78 12.05 -8.82
N SER A 98 -0.45 12.15 -8.90
CA SER A 98 0.43 11.69 -7.83
C SER A 98 0.25 12.49 -6.54
N ILE A 99 0.21 11.78 -5.40
CA ILE A 99 0.19 12.37 -4.04
C ILE A 99 1.51 13.07 -3.67
N PHE A 100 2.56 12.93 -4.49
CA PHE A 100 3.84 13.63 -4.35
C PHE A 100 3.96 14.86 -5.26
N ASN A 101 2.85 15.30 -5.88
CA ASN A 101 2.86 16.54 -6.63
C ASN A 101 3.28 17.71 -5.73
N LYS A 102 4.31 18.45 -6.14
CA LYS A 102 4.89 19.59 -5.41
C LYS A 102 3.90 20.73 -5.14
N ASP A 103 2.78 20.77 -5.87
CA ASP A 103 1.75 21.79 -5.70
C ASP A 103 0.78 21.45 -4.56
N LEU A 104 0.83 20.23 -4.00
CA LEU A 104 0.06 19.81 -2.83
C LEU A 104 0.69 20.34 -1.54
N LYS A 105 -0.14 20.56 -0.51
CA LYS A 105 0.38 20.94 0.80
C LYS A 105 1.34 19.87 1.35
N PRO A 106 2.46 20.30 1.97
CA PRO A 106 3.35 19.37 2.65
C PRO A 106 2.63 18.58 3.74
N ARG A 107 2.95 17.30 3.84
CA ARG A 107 2.45 16.40 4.88
C ARG A 107 3.58 15.98 5.82
N ASN A 108 3.24 15.68 7.07
CA ASN A 108 4.21 15.40 8.12
C ASN A 108 3.80 14.25 9.05
N GLY A 109 2.86 13.40 8.63
CA GLY A 109 2.33 12.32 9.47
C GLY A 109 1.05 12.66 10.23
N SER A 110 0.65 13.93 10.30
CA SER A 110 -0.57 14.33 11.02
C SER A 110 -1.85 13.86 10.31
N TYR A 111 -2.65 13.04 11.00
CA TYR A 111 -3.83 12.38 10.43
C TYR A 111 -4.81 13.28 9.65
N PRO A 112 -5.15 14.52 10.10
CA PRO A 112 -6.02 15.42 9.34
C PRO A 112 -5.55 15.73 7.92
N GLN A 113 -4.25 15.66 7.66
CA GLN A 113 -3.68 15.94 6.33
C GLN A 113 -4.03 14.87 5.29
N TYR A 114 -4.46 13.68 5.71
CA TYR A 114 -4.72 12.55 4.81
C TYR A 114 -6.20 12.34 4.51
N HIS A 115 -7.09 12.98 5.28
CA HIS A 115 -8.55 12.87 5.08
C HIS A 115 -9.26 14.22 4.95
N SER A 116 -8.57 15.34 5.23
CA SER A 116 -9.16 16.69 5.23
C SER A 116 -8.16 17.75 4.77
N SER A 117 -7.30 17.41 3.81
CA SER A 117 -6.46 18.36 3.08
C SER A 117 -6.96 18.56 1.63
N ASP A 118 -6.15 19.27 0.86
CA ASP A 118 -6.26 19.54 -0.58
C ASP A 118 -6.00 18.32 -1.49
#